data_AF-A0A817A8R5-F1
#
_entry.id   AF-A0A817A8R5-F1
#
_cell.length_a   1.000
_cell.length_b   1.000
_cell.length_c   1.000
_cell.angle_alpha   90.00
_cell.angle_beta   90.00
_cell.angle_gamma   90.00
#
_symmetry.space_group_name_H-M   'P 1'
#
loop_
_entity.id
_entity.type
_entity.pdbx_description
1 polymer ?
#
loop_
_entity_poly.entity_id
_entity_poly.type
_entity_poly.pdbx_seq_one_letter_code
_entity_poly.pdbx_strand_id
1 'polypeptide(L)'
;MKNKLFFHYIPLGFVCFYIFGIYVYFIPLFPCKPNHSYDLAAFVCGGPCYLGAFIQSVYDIIIDIMLSTCVLLIFNLLMISRVINYRQKVSPSTPVSNILKKNRQMILQLLAISLMTLITWLPWIFIILVQNLYDPSFGKQFITIFLHYLPYLTGFASPFLALINLPEIRVEFKKVVRQRMNTVHILNLTQA
;
A
#
# COMPACT_ATOMS: atom_id res chain seq x y z
N MET A 1 8.52 -4.28 30.76
CA MET A 1 7.75 -4.14 29.48
C MET A 1 7.77 -2.72 28.90
N LYS A 2 7.87 -1.64 29.68
CA LYS A 2 7.82 -0.24 29.18
C LYS A 2 8.93 0.14 28.18
N ASN A 3 10.17 -0.33 28.36
CA ASN A 3 11.30 0.07 27.49
C ASN A 3 11.24 -0.53 26.07
N LYS A 4 10.56 -1.66 25.87
CA LYS A 4 10.41 -2.28 24.54
C LYS A 4 9.42 -1.53 23.65
N LEU A 5 8.48 -0.82 24.25
CA LEU A 5 7.50 -0.02 23.53
C LEU A 5 8.18 1.18 22.86
N PHE A 6 9.02 1.88 23.63
CA PHE A 6 9.73 3.07 23.15
C PHE A 6 10.55 2.78 21.88
N PHE A 7 11.31 1.69 21.87
CA PHE A 7 12.13 1.31 20.72
C PHE A 7 11.33 0.95 19.46
N HIS A 8 10.06 0.57 19.61
CA HIS A 8 9.20 0.25 18.46
C HIS A 8 8.54 1.49 17.86
N TYR A 9 8.15 2.47 18.69
CA TYR A 9 7.45 3.68 18.23
C TYR A 9 8.38 4.81 17.78
N ILE A 10 9.62 4.88 18.31
CA ILE A 10 10.59 5.90 17.90
C ILE A 10 10.86 5.89 16.38
N PRO A 11 11.16 4.75 15.73
CA PRO A 11 11.45 4.74 14.30
C PRO A 11 10.26 5.22 13.47
N LEU A 12 9.04 4.84 13.86
CA LEU A 12 7.82 5.27 13.19
C LEU A 12 7.62 6.78 13.33
N GLY A 13 7.78 7.31 14.55
CA GLY A 13 7.69 8.75 14.80
C GLY A 13 8.73 9.53 14.00
N PHE A 14 9.98 9.07 13.99
CA PHE A 14 11.05 9.69 13.21
C PHE A 14 10.73 9.75 11.71
N VAL A 15 10.24 8.64 11.13
CA VAL A 15 9.83 8.60 9.72
C VAL A 15 8.67 9.56 9.45
N CYS A 16 7.65 9.61 10.33
CA CYS A 16 6.53 10.54 10.17
C CYS A 16 6.98 12.01 10.22
N PHE A 17 7.85 12.38 11.16
CA PHE A 17 8.38 13.75 11.24
C PHE A 17 9.28 14.10 10.06
N TYR A 18 10.09 13.15 9.60
CA TYR A 18 10.95 13.32 8.43
C TYR A 18 10.12 13.58 7.16
N ILE A 19 9.12 12.74 6.87
CA ILE A 19 8.20 12.90 5.73
C ILE A 19 7.50 14.26 5.82
N PHE A 20 6.93 14.59 6.98
CA PHE A 20 6.23 15.85 7.18
C PHE A 20 7.14 17.05 6.94
N GLY A 21 8.35 17.05 7.52
CA GLY A 21 9.33 18.13 7.36
C GLY A 21 9.75 18.34 5.90
N ILE A 22 9.97 17.26 5.15
CA ILE A 22 10.33 17.33 3.73
C ILE A 22 9.21 17.92 2.89
N TYR A 23 7.97 17.47 3.06
CA TYR A 23 6.86 18.00 2.27
C TYR A 23 6.50 19.44 2.65
N VAL A 24 6.63 19.82 3.94
CA VAL A 24 6.52 21.22 4.38
C VAL A 24 7.65 22.08 3.81
N TYR A 25 8.79 21.51 3.44
CA TYR A 25 9.83 22.22 2.71
C TYR A 25 9.54 22.30 1.20
N PHE A 26 9.22 21.18 0.55
CA PHE A 26 9.03 21.13 -0.90
C PHE A 26 7.77 21.84 -1.41
N ILE A 27 6.70 21.91 -0.62
CA ILE A 27 5.44 22.50 -1.09
C ILE A 27 5.49 24.05 -1.08
N PRO A 28 5.74 24.72 0.06
CA PRO A 28 5.70 26.19 0.12
C PRO A 28 7.03 26.87 -0.21
N LEU A 29 8.19 26.25 0.07
CA LEU A 29 9.49 26.93 -0.02
C LEU A 29 10.20 26.68 -1.36
N PHE A 30 9.73 25.74 -2.18
CA PHE A 30 10.35 25.45 -3.45
C PHE A 30 10.03 26.53 -4.49
N PRO A 31 11.04 27.15 -5.13
CA PRO A 31 10.83 28.26 -6.05
C PRO A 31 10.21 27.75 -7.36
N CYS A 32 8.89 27.74 -7.41
CA CYS A 32 8.14 27.47 -8.63
C CYS A 32 8.22 28.64 -9.58
N LYS A 33 8.31 28.35 -10.89
CA LYS A 33 8.28 29.41 -11.90
C LYS A 33 6.95 30.16 -11.79
N PRO A 34 6.95 31.50 -11.76
CA PRO A 34 5.72 32.30 -11.57
C PRO A 34 4.67 32.09 -12.67
N ASN A 35 5.07 31.55 -13.84
CA ASN A 35 4.19 31.25 -14.96
C ASN A 35 3.70 29.80 -15.00
N HIS A 36 3.76 29.05 -13.88
CA HIS A 36 3.10 27.76 -13.82
C HIS A 36 1.58 27.96 -13.68
N SER A 37 0.91 28.13 -14.81
CA SER A 37 -0.55 28.25 -14.86
C SER A 37 -1.17 26.91 -14.50
N TYR A 38 -1.68 26.80 -13.28
CA TYR A 38 -2.57 25.70 -12.91
C TYR A 38 -3.87 25.89 -13.69
N ASP A 39 -4.12 25.00 -14.64
CA ASP A 39 -5.41 24.97 -15.32
C ASP A 39 -6.46 24.36 -14.39
N LEU A 40 -7.25 25.22 -13.76
CA LEU A 40 -8.35 24.85 -12.87
C LEU A 40 -9.53 24.21 -13.62
N ALA A 41 -9.57 24.31 -14.95
CA ALA A 41 -10.59 23.67 -15.79
C ALA A 41 -10.17 22.27 -16.26
N ALA A 42 -8.89 21.91 -16.12
CA ALA A 42 -8.42 20.57 -16.43
C ALA A 42 -8.91 19.56 -15.38
N PHE A 43 -9.36 18.40 -15.84
CA PHE A 43 -9.77 17.28 -14.97
C PHE A 43 -8.61 16.76 -14.10
N VAL A 44 -7.37 17.05 -14.50
CA VAL A 44 -6.15 16.71 -13.78
C VAL A 44 -5.45 18.03 -13.45
N CYS A 45 -5.54 18.46 -12.18
CA CYS A 45 -4.63 19.47 -11.66
C CYS A 45 -3.21 18.94 -11.90
N GLY A 46 -2.37 19.71 -12.61
CA GLY A 46 -1.00 19.32 -12.92
C GLY A 46 -0.24 18.82 -11.68
N GLY A 47 0.79 18.00 -11.91
CA GLY A 47 1.62 17.47 -10.83
C GLY A 47 2.31 18.56 -10.00
N PRO A 48 2.77 18.23 -8.79
CA PRO A 48 3.47 19.20 -7.96
C PRO A 48 4.71 19.75 -8.67
N CYS A 49 4.89 21.06 -8.59
CA CYS A 49 5.89 21.78 -9.38
C CYS A 49 7.34 21.33 -9.10
N TYR A 50 7.65 20.87 -7.89
CA TYR A 50 8.98 20.35 -7.55
C TYR A 50 9.38 19.12 -8.37
N LEU A 51 8.42 18.34 -8.90
CA LEU A 51 8.71 17.21 -9.78
C LEU A 51 9.30 17.65 -11.14
N GLY A 52 9.15 18.93 -11.50
CA GLY A 52 9.80 19.49 -12.68
C GLY A 52 11.32 19.64 -12.54
N ALA A 53 11.84 19.61 -11.32
CA ALA A 53 13.26 19.71 -11.05
C ALA A 53 13.87 18.31 -10.85
N PHE A 54 14.95 18.03 -11.58
CA PHE A 54 15.56 16.70 -11.64
C PHE A 54 15.96 16.16 -10.26
N ILE A 55 16.62 16.97 -9.43
CA ILE A 55 17.14 16.54 -8.12
C ILE A 55 15.99 16.13 -7.20
N GLN A 56 14.94 16.92 -7.14
CA GLN A 56 13.78 16.72 -6.27
C GLN A 56 12.94 15.54 -6.75
N SER A 57 12.74 15.42 -8.06
CA SER A 57 12.04 14.30 -8.68
C SER A 57 12.76 12.97 -8.41
N VAL A 58 14.08 12.92 -8.63
CA VAL A 58 14.88 11.73 -8.35
C VAL A 58 14.89 11.41 -6.85
N TYR A 59 14.94 12.42 -5.98
CA TYR A 59 14.88 12.22 -4.54
C TYR A 59 13.57 11.57 -4.09
N ASP A 60 12.41 12.13 -4.47
CA ASP A 60 11.09 11.61 -4.12
C ASP A 60 10.91 10.15 -4.63
N ILE A 61 11.38 9.88 -5.85
CA ILE A 61 11.28 8.54 -6.45
C ILE A 61 12.19 7.52 -5.77
N ILE A 62 13.45 7.86 -5.53
CA ILE A 62 14.42 6.90 -5.00
C ILE A 62 14.24 6.73 -3.49
N ILE A 63 14.17 7.84 -2.75
CA ILE A 63 14.17 7.83 -1.29
C ILE A 63 12.77 7.53 -0.74
N ASP A 64 11.73 8.18 -1.25
CA ASP A 64 10.40 8.01 -0.65
C ASP A 64 9.70 6.77 -1.21
N ILE A 65 9.82 6.51 -2.52
CA ILE A 65 9.11 5.40 -3.15
C ILE A 65 9.94 4.11 -3.19
N MET A 66 11.12 4.11 -3.84
CA MET A 66 11.90 2.88 -3.99
C MET A 66 12.44 2.35 -2.66
N LEU A 67 13.11 3.18 -1.86
CA LEU A 67 13.69 2.74 -0.60
C LEU A 67 12.60 2.24 0.36
N SER A 68 11.49 2.98 0.51
CA SER A 68 10.36 2.54 1.35
C SER A 68 9.80 1.20 0.90
N THR A 69 9.58 1.03 -0.41
CA THR A 69 9.05 -0.22 -0.99
C THR A 69 10.03 -1.39 -0.80
N CYS A 70 11.33 -1.17 -1.03
CA CYS A 70 12.37 -2.18 -0.82
C CYS A 70 12.48 -2.60 0.65
N VAL A 71 12.50 -1.62 1.56
CA VAL A 71 12.53 -1.87 3.01
C VAL A 71 11.31 -2.69 3.43
N LEU A 72 10.12 -2.29 2.98
CA LEU A 72 8.88 -2.99 3.30
C LEU A 72 8.87 -4.43 2.75
N LEU A 73 9.36 -4.65 1.53
CA LEU A 73 9.52 -5.98 0.95
C LEU A 73 10.49 -6.85 1.77
N ILE A 74 11.66 -6.32 2.13
CA ILE A 74 12.67 -7.04 2.93
C ILE A 74 12.09 -7.42 4.29
N PHE A 75 11.42 -6.49 4.99
CA PHE A 75 10.81 -6.78 6.28
C PHE A 75 9.69 -7.82 6.18
N ASN A 76 8.86 -7.76 5.14
CA ASN A 76 7.82 -8.76 4.91
C ASN A 76 8.43 -10.15 4.66
N LEU A 77 9.48 -10.25 3.84
CA LEU A 77 10.18 -11.51 3.58
C LEU A 77 10.86 -12.06 4.84
N LEU A 78 11.52 -11.21 5.63
CA LEU A 78 12.13 -11.59 6.91
C LEU A 78 11.08 -12.09 7.90
N MET A 79 9.93 -11.43 7.99
CA MET A 79 8.82 -11.85 8.83
C MET A 79 8.28 -13.23 8.42
N ILE A 80 8.08 -13.45 7.13
CA ILE A 80 7.62 -14.75 6.60
C ILE A 80 8.64 -15.85 6.91
N SER A 81 9.91 -15.61 6.64
CA SER A 81 11.00 -16.55 6.93
C SER A 81 11.05 -16.92 8.40
N ARG A 82 10.96 -15.94 9.31
CA ARG A 82 10.90 -16.17 10.76
C ARG A 82 9.70 -17.00 11.17
N VAL A 83 8.51 -16.73 10.62
CA VAL A 83 7.30 -17.48 10.95
C VAL A 83 7.39 -18.94 10.48
N ILE A 84 7.96 -19.18 9.29
CA ILE A 84 8.17 -20.54 8.78
C ILE A 84 9.15 -21.30 9.68
N ASN A 85 10.28 -20.69 10.03
CA ASN A 85 11.29 -21.29 10.89
C ASN A 85 10.76 -21.57 12.30
N TYR A 86 9.96 -20.67 12.86
CA TYR A 86 9.35 -20.86 14.18
C TYR A 86 8.32 -21.99 14.17
N ARG A 87 7.53 -22.11 13.09
CA ARG A 87 6.55 -23.19 12.92
C ARG A 87 7.21 -24.57 12.87
N GLN A 88 8.36 -24.69 12.23
CA GLN A 88 9.10 -25.96 12.17
C GLN A 88 9.58 -26.43 13.56
N LYS A 89 9.78 -25.50 14.49
CA LYS A 89 10.29 -25.80 15.84
C LYS A 89 9.19 -26.06 16.89
N VAL A 90 7.94 -25.65 16.63
CA VAL A 90 6.86 -25.70 17.62
C VAL A 90 5.87 -26.82 17.29
N SER A 91 5.57 -27.65 18.30
CA SER A 91 4.62 -28.76 18.17
C SER A 91 3.19 -28.28 17.82
N PRO A 92 2.50 -28.93 16.87
CA PRO A 92 1.22 -28.49 16.32
C PRO A 92 0.04 -28.48 17.32
N SER A 93 0.18 -29.14 18.47
CA SER A 93 -0.87 -29.31 19.49
C SER A 93 -1.02 -28.16 20.48
N THR A 94 -0.17 -27.13 20.40
CA THR A 94 -0.19 -26.02 21.35
C THR A 94 -1.14 -24.88 20.95
N PRO A 95 -1.75 -24.14 21.90
CA PRO A 95 -2.59 -22.97 21.61
C PRO A 95 -1.85 -21.87 20.83
N VAL A 96 -0.52 -21.88 20.90
CA VAL A 96 0.39 -21.04 20.11
C VAL A 96 0.21 -21.24 18.59
N SER A 97 -0.20 -22.44 18.16
CA SER A 97 -0.48 -22.78 16.76
C SER A 97 -1.61 -21.92 16.15
N ASN A 98 -2.68 -21.63 16.93
CA ASN A 98 -3.78 -20.80 16.45
C ASN A 98 -3.37 -19.33 16.30
N ILE A 99 -2.59 -18.80 17.24
CA ILE A 99 -2.01 -17.45 17.15
C ILE A 99 -1.11 -17.34 15.92
N LEU A 100 -0.28 -18.36 15.66
CA LEU A 100 0.58 -18.40 14.47
C LEU A 100 -0.22 -18.40 13.16
N LYS A 101 -1.33 -19.15 13.10
CA LYS A 101 -2.21 -19.19 11.92
C LYS A 101 -2.80 -17.81 11.64
N LYS A 102 -3.27 -17.09 12.67
CA LYS A 102 -3.81 -15.73 12.54
C LYS A 102 -2.72 -14.74 12.10
N ASN A 103 -1.55 -14.79 12.73
CA ASN A 103 -0.41 -13.93 12.35
C ASN A 103 0.04 -14.19 10.91
N ARG A 104 0.06 -15.45 10.45
CA ARG A 104 0.39 -15.78 9.06
C ARG A 104 -0.59 -15.17 8.06
N GLN A 105 -1.88 -15.18 8.36
CA GLN A 105 -2.88 -14.56 7.48
C GLN A 105 -2.65 -13.05 7.37
N MET A 106 -2.41 -12.37 8.50
CA MET A 106 -2.09 -10.94 8.51
C MET A 106 -0.80 -10.62 7.73
N ILE A 107 0.23 -11.45 7.88
CA ILE A 107 1.49 -11.28 7.13
C ILE A 107 1.28 -11.51 5.63
N LEU A 108 0.47 -12.49 5.23
CA LEU A 108 0.13 -12.72 3.82
C LEU A 108 -0.67 -11.55 3.24
N GLN A 109 -1.56 -10.93 4.01
CA GLN A 109 -2.26 -9.71 3.60
C GLN A 109 -1.27 -8.56 3.38
N LEU A 110 -0.38 -8.31 4.33
CA LEU A 110 0.67 -7.28 4.22
C LEU A 110 1.58 -7.52 3.01
N LEU A 111 1.95 -8.78 2.77
CA LEU A 111 2.72 -9.15 1.59
C LEU A 111 1.94 -8.87 0.30
N ALA A 112 0.67 -9.26 0.24
CA ALA A 112 -0.17 -9.01 -0.95
C ALA A 112 -0.31 -7.51 -1.24
N ILE A 113 -0.53 -6.69 -0.22
CA ILE A 113 -0.59 -5.23 -0.36
C ILE A 113 0.77 -4.68 -0.83
N SER A 114 1.87 -5.19 -0.29
CA SER A 114 3.22 -4.77 -0.70
C SER A 114 3.54 -5.11 -2.15
N LEU A 115 3.18 -6.32 -2.60
CA LEU A 115 3.39 -6.76 -3.97
C LEU A 115 2.51 -5.99 -4.93
N MET A 116 1.24 -5.76 -4.57
CA MET A 116 0.33 -4.94 -5.37
C MET A 116 0.88 -3.52 -5.53
N THR A 117 1.36 -2.91 -4.43
CA THR A 117 2.01 -1.60 -4.45
C THR A 117 3.23 -1.61 -5.38
N LEU A 118 4.11 -2.60 -5.26
CA LEU A 118 5.30 -2.72 -6.10
C LEU A 118 4.93 -2.86 -7.58
N ILE A 119 4.00 -3.75 -7.93
CA ILE A 119 3.53 -3.96 -9.32
C ILE A 119 2.92 -2.67 -9.89
N THR A 120 2.21 -1.91 -9.08
CA THR A 120 1.56 -0.68 -9.50
C THR A 120 2.54 0.49 -9.66
N TRP A 121 3.51 0.63 -8.78
CA TRP A 121 4.46 1.76 -8.81
C TRP A 121 5.64 1.53 -9.74
N LEU A 122 6.10 0.29 -9.92
CA LEU A 122 7.30 -0.03 -10.68
C LEU A 122 7.25 0.44 -12.14
N PRO A 123 6.14 0.30 -12.90
CA PRO A 123 6.07 0.80 -14.26
C PRO A 123 6.17 2.34 -14.34
N TRP A 124 5.62 3.05 -13.35
CA TRP A 124 5.73 4.51 -13.27
C TRP A 124 7.16 4.96 -12.98
N ILE A 125 7.82 4.32 -12.00
CA ILE A 125 9.22 4.57 -11.67
C ILE A 125 10.12 4.32 -12.88
N PHE A 126 9.89 3.21 -13.59
CA PHE A 126 10.67 2.86 -14.77
C PHE A 126 10.58 3.94 -15.87
N ILE A 127 9.37 4.40 -16.21
CA ILE A 127 9.22 5.42 -17.25
C ILE A 127 9.86 6.74 -16.82
N ILE A 128 9.71 7.16 -15.55
CA ILE A 128 10.34 8.40 -15.10
C ILE A 128 11.86 8.31 -15.12
N LEU A 129 12.44 7.17 -14.74
CA LEU A 129 13.88 6.96 -14.87
C LEU A 129 14.34 7.08 -16.32
N VAL A 130 13.61 6.50 -17.28
CA VAL A 130 13.91 6.63 -18.71
C VAL A 130 13.76 8.08 -19.18
N GLN A 131 12.71 8.79 -18.73
CA GLN A 131 12.49 10.20 -19.07
C GLN A 131 13.60 11.11 -18.56
N ASN A 132 14.10 10.83 -17.37
CA ASN A 132 15.14 11.61 -16.72
C ASN A 132 16.55 11.33 -17.28
N LEU A 133 16.80 10.12 -17.79
CA LEU A 133 18.14 9.70 -18.24
C LEU A 133 18.33 9.73 -19.77
N TYR A 134 17.27 9.47 -20.55
CA TYR A 134 17.38 9.24 -21.99
C TYR A 134 16.53 10.19 -22.82
N ASP A 135 15.20 10.09 -22.72
CA ASP A 135 14.28 10.86 -23.57
C ASP A 135 13.10 11.38 -22.74
N PRO A 136 13.00 12.71 -22.53
CA PRO A 136 11.95 13.28 -21.70
C PRO A 136 10.54 13.05 -22.26
N SER A 137 10.39 12.73 -23.55
CA SER A 137 9.10 12.47 -24.20
C SER A 137 8.61 11.03 -24.07
N PHE A 138 9.49 10.10 -23.68
CA PHE A 138 9.20 8.68 -23.62
C PHE A 138 8.00 8.36 -22.73
N GLY A 139 6.96 7.72 -23.25
CA GLY A 139 5.84 7.22 -22.45
C GLY A 139 4.95 8.27 -21.79
N LYS A 140 5.05 9.57 -22.15
CA LYS A 140 4.21 10.64 -21.55
C LYS A 140 2.71 10.34 -21.62
N GLN A 141 2.22 9.91 -22.79
CA GLN A 141 0.80 9.57 -22.99
C GLN A 141 0.37 8.34 -22.17
N PHE A 142 1.27 7.37 -22.02
CA PHE A 142 0.99 6.18 -21.20
C PHE A 142 0.94 6.53 -19.70
N ILE A 143 1.79 7.46 -19.25
CA ILE A 143 1.73 7.98 -17.88
C ILE A 143 0.40 8.65 -17.60
N THR A 144 0.00 9.61 -18.44
CA THR A 144 -1.18 10.45 -18.18
C THR A 144 -2.49 9.66 -18.24
N ILE A 145 -2.58 8.67 -19.13
CA ILE A 145 -3.83 7.92 -19.32
C ILE A 145 -3.94 6.71 -18.39
N PHE A 146 -2.85 5.96 -18.15
CA PHE A 146 -2.92 4.69 -17.43
C PHE A 146 -2.22 4.73 -16.09
N LEU A 147 -0.94 5.11 -16.06
CA LEU A 147 -0.14 4.97 -14.84
C LEU A 147 -0.53 5.95 -13.75
N HIS A 148 -1.07 7.11 -14.11
CA HIS A 148 -1.53 8.07 -13.12
C HIS A 148 -2.64 7.48 -12.23
N TYR A 149 -3.53 6.65 -12.79
CA TYR A 149 -4.65 6.06 -12.05
C TYR A 149 -4.30 4.76 -11.33
N LEU A 150 -3.22 4.10 -11.73
CA LEU A 150 -2.86 2.78 -11.22
C LEU A 150 -2.61 2.78 -9.69
N PRO A 151 -1.86 3.74 -9.10
CA PRO A 151 -1.69 3.84 -7.64
C PRO A 151 -2.99 4.03 -6.86
N TYR A 152 -3.99 4.68 -7.44
CA TYR A 152 -5.29 4.82 -6.76
C TYR A 152 -5.99 3.47 -6.59
N LEU A 153 -5.73 2.51 -7.49
CA LEU A 153 -6.25 1.16 -7.38
C LEU A 153 -5.69 0.43 -6.16
N THR A 154 -4.43 0.67 -5.76
CA THR A 154 -3.87 0.04 -4.55
C THR A 154 -4.54 0.58 -3.30
N GLY A 155 -4.74 1.90 -3.22
CA GLY A 155 -5.49 2.53 -2.12
C GLY A 155 -6.91 1.99 -2.03
N PHE A 156 -7.61 1.87 -3.16
CA PHE A 156 -8.95 1.32 -3.21
C PHE A 156 -9.00 -0.18 -2.86
N ALA A 157 -8.09 -1.01 -3.38
CA ALA A 157 -8.11 -2.45 -3.18
C ALA A 157 -7.62 -2.89 -1.79
N SER A 158 -6.75 -2.12 -1.16
CA SER A 158 -6.17 -2.43 0.16
C SER A 158 -7.19 -2.83 1.24
N PRO A 159 -8.26 -2.05 1.50
CA PRO A 159 -9.28 -2.44 2.48
C PRO A 159 -10.01 -3.73 2.08
N PHE A 160 -10.28 -3.95 0.79
CA PHE A 160 -10.91 -5.19 0.33
C PHE A 160 -9.99 -6.40 0.49
N LEU A 161 -8.70 -6.26 0.20
CA LEU A 161 -7.71 -7.32 0.41
C LEU A 161 -7.56 -7.67 1.91
N ALA A 162 -7.66 -6.68 2.79
CA ALA A 162 -7.68 -6.91 4.24
C ALA A 162 -8.97 -7.60 4.69
N LEU A 163 -10.14 -7.11 4.25
CA LEU A 163 -11.47 -7.64 4.59
C LEU A 163 -11.65 -9.07 4.11
N ILE A 164 -11.28 -9.37 2.85
CA ILE A 164 -11.42 -10.70 2.26
C ILE A 164 -10.65 -11.73 3.07
N ASN A 165 -9.54 -11.37 3.69
CA ASN A 165 -8.67 -12.30 4.38
C ASN A 165 -8.91 -12.36 5.90
N LEU A 166 -9.88 -11.62 6.45
CA LEU A 166 -10.29 -11.72 7.86
C LEU A 166 -11.23 -12.92 8.06
N PRO A 167 -10.82 -13.95 8.82
CA PRO A 167 -11.64 -15.14 9.02
C PRO A 167 -12.93 -14.83 9.78
N GLU A 168 -12.91 -13.87 10.71
CA GLU A 168 -14.07 -13.47 11.50
C GLU A 168 -15.20 -12.96 10.59
N ILE A 169 -14.87 -12.09 9.64
CA ILE A 169 -15.85 -11.53 8.69
C ILE A 169 -16.40 -12.61 7.78
N ARG A 170 -15.56 -13.55 7.32
CA ARG A 170 -16.03 -14.69 6.51
C ARG A 170 -17.05 -15.55 7.25
N VAL A 171 -16.87 -15.75 8.55
CA VAL A 171 -17.79 -16.54 9.37
C VAL A 171 -19.11 -15.80 9.53
N GLU A 172 -19.08 -14.50 9.87
CA GLU A 172 -20.30 -13.70 10.02
C GLU A 172 -21.05 -13.55 8.70
N PHE A 173 -20.34 -13.30 7.60
CA PHE A 173 -20.95 -13.22 6.27
C PHE A 173 -21.65 -14.54 5.88
N LYS A 174 -21.01 -15.68 6.12
CA LYS A 174 -21.64 -17.00 5.89
C LYS A 174 -22.88 -17.22 6.75
N LYS A 175 -22.89 -16.75 8.00
CA LYS A 175 -24.07 -16.82 8.86
C LYS A 175 -25.23 -15.99 8.31
N VAL A 176 -24.97 -14.74 7.91
CA VAL A 176 -25.99 -13.84 7.33
C VAL A 176 -26.56 -14.43 6.03
N VAL A 177 -25.70 -14.95 5.15
CA VAL A 177 -26.14 -15.59 3.90
C VAL A 177 -26.98 -16.84 4.20
N ARG A 178 -26.57 -17.68 5.15
CA ARG A 178 -27.34 -18.86 5.56
C ARG A 178 -28.71 -18.49 6.16
N GLN A 179 -28.76 -17.44 6.98
CA GLN A 179 -30.02 -16.94 7.55
C GLN A 179 -30.98 -16.45 6.46
N ARG A 180 -30.50 -15.67 5.48
CA ARG A 180 -31.33 -15.21 4.36
C ARG A 180 -31.88 -16.36 3.52
N MET A 181 -31.07 -17.38 3.22
CA MET A 181 -31.55 -18.55 2.48
C MET A 181 -32.65 -19.31 3.24
N ASN A 182 -32.52 -19.45 4.56
CA ASN A 182 -33.55 -20.09 5.38
C ASN A 182 -34.85 -19.27 5.41
N THR A 183 -34.78 -17.95 5.49
CA THR A 183 -35.98 -17.08 5.45
C THR A 183 -36.72 -17.18 4.11
N VAL A 184 -35.99 -17.17 2.99
CA VAL A 184 -36.59 -17.33 1.66
C VAL A 184 -37.25 -18.70 1.52
N HIS A 185 -36.64 -19.76 2.06
CA HIS A 185 -37.22 -21.09 2.02
C HIS A 185 -38.53 -21.20 2.83
N ILE A 186 -38.63 -20.51 3.98
CA ILE A 186 -39.85 -20.47 4.78
C ILE A 186 -40.97 -19.71 4.06
N LEU A 187 -40.65 -18.56 3.43
CA LEU A 187 -41.64 -17.78 2.69
C LEU A 187 -42.25 -18.55 1.51
N ASN A 188 -41.43 -19.32 0.79
CA ASN A 188 -41.91 -20.16 -0.32
C ASN A 188 -42.80 -21.32 0.15
N LEU A 189 -42.60 -21.82 1.38
CA LEU A 189 -43.45 -22.89 1.95
C LEU A 189 -44.80 -22.35 2.47
N THR A 190 -44.90 -21.06 2.80
CA THR A 190 -46.16 -20.43 3.22
C THR A 190 -47.05 -19.98 2.06
N GLN A 191 -46.54 -19.99 0.82
CA GLN A 191 -47.28 -19.59 -0.38
C GLN A 191 -47.78 -20.78 -1.21
N ALA A 192 -47.47 -22.01 -0.80
CA ALA A 192 -47.95 -23.26 -1.39
C ALA A 192 -49.06 -23.87 -0.52
#